data_AF-A0A7C1EPQ1-F1
#
_entry.id   AF-A0A7C1EPQ1-F1
#
_cell.length_a   1.000
_cell.length_b   1.000
_cell.length_c   1.000
_cell.angle_alpha   90.00
_cell.angle_beta   90.00
_cell.angle_gamma   90.00
#
_symmetry.space_group_name_H-M   'P 1'
#
loop_
_entity.id
_entity.type
_entity.pdbx_description
1 polymer ?
#
loop_
_entity_poly.entity_id
_entity_poly.type
_entity_poly.pdbx_seq_one_letter_code
_entity_poly.pdbx_strand_id
1 'polypeptide(L)' 'MSYFIQAVYRMTVLRYAILALLLICTVAVSLTQSARVVHGDTTFTVTNTNDSGPGSLRQAILDANAAPGPDMITFNIPG' A
#
# COMPACT_ATOMS: atom_id res chain seq x y z
N MET A 1 -32.58 46.19 11.28
CA MET A 1 -31.22 46.23 10.70
C MET A 1 -30.23 45.34 11.46
N SER A 2 -30.24 45.31 12.80
CA SER A 2 -29.36 44.45 13.62
C SER A 2 -29.54 42.93 13.41
N TYR A 3 -30.78 42.43 13.36
CA TYR A 3 -31.06 40.99 13.21
C TYR A 3 -30.59 40.40 11.87
N PHE A 4 -30.64 41.19 10.79
CA PHE A 4 -30.17 40.78 9.47
C PHE A 4 -28.64 40.59 9.45
N ILE A 5 -27.91 41.54 10.05
CA ILE A 5 -26.45 41.47 10.19
C ILE A 5 -26.05 40.25 11.05
N GLN A 6 -26.77 40.01 12.14
CA GLN A 6 -26.55 38.82 12.99
C GLN A 6 -26.84 37.51 12.23
N ALA A 7 -27.86 37.47 11.38
CA ALA A 7 -28.16 36.31 10.54
C ALA A 7 -27.04 36.02 9.53
N VAL A 8 -26.55 37.04 8.82
CA VAL A 8 -25.44 36.91 7.86
C VAL A 8 -24.13 36.53 8.57
N TYR A 9 -23.85 37.09 9.74
CA TYR A 9 -22.68 36.74 10.55
C TYR A 9 -22.74 35.26 10.99
N ARG A 10 -23.89 34.80 11.49
CA ARG A 10 -24.08 33.39 11.88
C ARG A 10 -23.95 32.44 10.70
N MET A 11 -24.48 32.78 9.53
CA MET A 11 -24.33 31.98 8.31
C MET A 11 -22.88 31.93 7.82
N THR A 12 -22.16 33.04 7.91
CA THR A 12 -20.75 33.14 7.52
C THR A 12 -19.86 32.33 8.47
N VAL A 13 -20.04 32.47 9.78
CA VAL A 13 -19.31 31.71 10.80
C VAL A 13 -19.61 30.22 10.71
N LEU A 14 -20.88 29.82 10.51
CA LEU A 14 -21.27 28.43 10.35
C LEU A 14 -20.61 27.79 9.11
N ARG A 15 -20.55 28.52 7.99
CA ARG A 15 -19.85 28.06 6.79
C ARG A 15 -18.36 27.84 7.02
N TYR A 16 -17.69 28.77 7.70
CA TYR A 16 -16.27 28.60 8.03
C TYR A 16 -16.03 27.44 9.02
N ALA A 17 -16.93 27.23 9.99
CA ALA A 17 -16.84 26.12 10.93
C ALA A 17 -16.97 24.75 10.22
N ILE A 18 -17.89 24.63 9.24
CA ILE A 18 -18.04 23.42 8.43
C ILE A 18 -16.79 23.17 7.57
N LEU A 19 -16.27 24.20 6.90
CA LEU A 19 -15.04 24.08 6.09
C LEU A 19 -13.82 23.69 6.94
N ALA A 20 -13.69 24.25 8.14
CA ALA A 20 -12.60 23.90 9.07
C ALA A 20 -12.72 22.44 9.55
N LEU A 21 -13.93 21.98 9.88
CA LEU A 21 -14.17 20.59 10.30
C LEU A 21 -13.83 19.59 9.17
N LEU A 22 -14.23 19.89 7.93
CA LEU A 22 -13.93 19.05 6.78
C LEU A 22 -12.41 18.95 6.52
N LEU A 23 -11.69 20.07 6.62
CA LEU A 23 -10.23 20.08 6.47
C LEU A 23 -9.53 19.29 7.58
N ILE A 24 -10.01 19.39 8.83
CA ILE A 24 -9.47 18.60 9.95
C ILE A 24 -9.71 17.11 9.72
N CYS A 25 -10.91 16.72 9.26
CA CYS A 25 -11.21 15.32 8.96
C CYS A 25 -10.34 14.74 7.85
N THR A 26 -10.09 15.49 6.77
CA THR A 26 -9.25 14.98 5.66
C THR A 26 -7.78 14.84 6.06
N VAL A 27 -7.26 15.79 6.84
CA VAL A 27 -5.89 15.71 7.39
C VAL A 27 -5.78 14.53 8.37
N ALA A 28 -6.75 14.34 9.25
CA ALA A 28 -6.76 13.22 10.21
C ALA A 28 -6.80 11.85 9.51
N VAL A 29 -7.62 11.70 8.46
CA VAL A 29 -7.68 10.45 7.66
C VAL A 29 -6.32 10.16 7.00
N SER A 30 -5.65 11.19 6.48
CA SER A 30 -4.34 11.06 5.82
C SER A 30 -3.23 10.57 6.77
N LEU A 31 -3.34 10.85 8.08
CA LEU A 31 -2.38 10.42 9.10
C LEU A 31 -2.54 8.94 9.51
N THR A 32 -3.61 8.26 9.08
CA THR A 32 -3.89 6.86 9.46
C THR A 32 -3.50 5.84 8.40
N GLN A 33 -2.88 6.27 7.29
CA GLN A 33 -2.44 5.36 6.24
C GLN A 33 -1.17 4.62 6.68
N SER A 34 -1.35 3.60 7.54
CA SER A 34 -0.34 2.57 7.73
C SER A 34 0.08 2.06 6.35
N ALA A 35 1.38 2.09 6.09
CA ALA A 35 1.93 1.54 4.86
C ALA A 35 1.59 0.05 4.85
N ARG A 36 0.65 -0.35 3.99
CA ARG A 36 0.53 -1.75 3.62
C ARG A 36 1.86 -2.12 2.95
N VAL A 37 2.77 -2.72 3.71
CA VAL A 37 3.89 -3.43 3.11
C VAL A 37 3.27 -4.63 2.43
N VAL A 38 2.84 -4.46 1.18
CA VAL A 38 2.73 -5.59 0.27
C VAL A 38 4.17 -6.05 0.10
N HIS A 39 4.61 -6.97 0.97
CA HIS A 39 5.82 -7.73 0.67
C HIS A 39 5.51 -8.43 -0.65
N GLY A 40 6.25 -8.06 -1.69
CA GLY A 40 6.20 -8.76 -2.97
C GLY A 40 6.82 -10.12 -2.73
N ASP A 41 6.01 -11.07 -2.25
CA ASP A 41 6.43 -12.45 -2.08
C ASP A 41 6.54 -13.04 -3.49
N THR A 42 7.76 -13.09 -4.03
CA THR A 42 7.96 -13.66 -5.38
C THR A 42 8.23 -15.15 -5.26
N THR A 43 7.41 -15.95 -5.97
CA THR A 43 7.52 -17.40 -5.95
C THR A 43 8.31 -17.90 -7.16
N PHE A 44 9.45 -18.55 -6.91
CA PHE A 44 10.26 -19.20 -7.93
C PHE A 44 10.04 -20.72 -7.89
N THR A 45 9.67 -21.32 -9.02
CA THR A 45 9.39 -22.75 -9.11
C THR A 45 10.56 -23.50 -9.75
N VAL A 46 11.08 -24.50 -9.04
CA VAL A 46 12.06 -25.46 -9.55
C VAL A 46 11.31 -26.61 -10.22
N THR A 47 11.56 -26.86 -11.50
CA THR A 47 10.86 -27.86 -12.33
C THR A 47 11.76 -28.97 -12.84
N ASN A 48 13.07 -28.89 -12.61
CA ASN A 48 14.01 -29.96 -12.97
C ASN A 48 15.18 -30.01 -11.97
N THR A 49 15.88 -31.14 -11.97
CA THR A 49 17.03 -31.43 -11.10
C THR A 49 18.37 -31.12 -11.76
N ASN A 50 18.38 -30.39 -12.88
CA ASN A 50 19.63 -30.03 -13.55
C ASN A 50 20.37 -28.97 -12.71
N ASP A 51 21.70 -29.00 -12.74
CA ASP A 51 22.53 -28.04 -12.00
C ASP A 51 22.49 -26.62 -12.56
N SER A 52 22.03 -26.46 -13.81
CA SER A 52 21.95 -25.20 -14.53
C SER A 52 20.82 -25.19 -15.55
N GLY A 53 20.48 -23.98 -16.01
CA GLY A 53 19.45 -23.74 -17.01
C GLY A 53 18.08 -23.39 -16.40
N PRO A 54 17.11 -23.02 -17.26
CA PRO A 54 15.77 -22.63 -16.82
C PRO A 54 15.09 -23.71 -15.98
N GLY A 55 14.47 -23.31 -14.87
CA GLY A 55 13.77 -24.22 -13.96
C GLY A 55 14.66 -25.03 -13.01
N SER A 56 15.98 -24.82 -13.02
CA SER A 56 16.90 -25.40 -12.04
C SER A 56 16.87 -24.66 -10.70
N LEU A 57 17.32 -25.31 -9.63
CA LEU A 57 17.50 -24.67 -8.32
C LEU A 57 18.49 -23.50 -8.38
N ARG A 58 19.58 -23.64 -9.14
CA ARG A 58 20.56 -22.55 -9.29
C ARG A 58 19.92 -21.32 -9.93
N GLN A 59 19.10 -21.51 -10.97
CA GLN A 59 18.38 -20.40 -11.60
C GLN A 59 17.39 -19.75 -10.63
N ALA A 60 16.57 -20.54 -9.92
CA ALA A 60 15.61 -20.03 -8.96
C ALA A 60 16.26 -19.19 -7.84
N ILE A 61 17.45 -19.59 -7.36
CA ILE A 61 18.21 -18.83 -6.36
C ILE A 61 18.76 -17.52 -6.95
N LEU A 62 19.23 -17.52 -8.20
CA LEU A 62 19.70 -16.30 -8.85
C LEU A 62 18.56 -15.30 -9.03
N ASP A 63 17.40 -15.77 -9.46
CA ASP A 63 16.22 -14.93 -9.66
C ASP A 63 15.69 -14.37 -8.33
N ALA A 64 15.65 -15.20 -7.27
CA ALA A 64 15.31 -14.76 -5.91
C ALA A 64 16.28 -13.70 -5.39
N ASN A 65 17.60 -13.92 -5.49
CA ASN A 65 18.57 -12.92 -5.05
C ASN A 65 18.49 -11.60 -5.84
N ALA A 66 17.91 -11.60 -7.04
CA ALA A 66 17.67 -10.41 -7.85
C ALA A 66 16.33 -9.72 -7.53
N ALA A 67 15.42 -10.40 -6.84
CA ALA A 67 14.13 -9.86 -6.44
C ALA A 67 14.24 -9.15 -5.06
N PRO A 68 13.68 -7.94 -4.93
CA PRO A 68 13.64 -7.26 -3.64
C PRO A 68 12.44 -7.75 -2.82
N GLY A 69 12.69 -8.37 -1.68
CA GLY A 69 11.65 -8.80 -0.75
C GLY A 69 11.92 -10.19 -0.17
N PRO A 70 11.02 -10.69 0.67
CA PRO A 70 10.97 -12.12 0.96
C PRO A 70 10.54 -12.87 -0.30
N ASP A 71 11.20 -14.00 -0.59
CA ASP A 71 10.88 -14.85 -1.73
C ASP A 71 10.65 -16.29 -1.29
N MET A 72 9.86 -17.02 -2.07
CA MET A 72 9.55 -18.42 -1.85
C MET A 72 10.08 -19.28 -2.99
N ILE A 73 10.92 -20.27 -2.67
CA ILE A 73 11.36 -21.29 -3.65
C ILE A 73 10.51 -22.55 -3.45
N THR A 74 9.78 -22.94 -4.49
CA THR A 74 8.89 -24.11 -4.51
C THR A 74 9.43 -25.20 -5.42
N PHE A 75 9.29 -26.46 -5.02
CA PHE A 75 9.76 -27.61 -5.78
C PHE A 75 8.57 -28.31 -6.44
N ASN A 76 8.52 -28.27 -7.78
CA ASN A 76 7.56 -29.00 -8.60
C ASN A 76 8.30 -30.04 -9.44
N ILE A 77 8.97 -30.96 -8.74
CA ILE A 77 9.68 -32.11 -9.32
C ILE A 77 9.10 -33.39 -8.73
N PRO A 78 8.91 -34.45 -9.52
CA PRO A 78 8.58 -35.77 -8.98
C PRO A 78 9.77 -36.31 -8.15
N GLY A 79 9.45 -37.02 -7.06
CA GLY A 79 10.42 -37.62 -6.15
C GLY A 79 10.91 -38.99 -6.56
#